data_AF-A0A847T3J4-F1
#
_entry.id   AF-A0A847T3J4-F1
#
_cell.length_a   1.000
_cell.length_b   1.000
_cell.length_c   1.000
_cell.angle_alpha   90.00
_cell.angle_beta   90.00
_cell.angle_gamma   90.00
#
_symmetry.space_group_name_H-M   'P 1'
#
loop_
_entity.id
_entity.type
_entity.pdbx_description
1 polymer ?
#
loop_
_entity_poly.entity_id
_entity_poly.type
_entity_poly.pdbx_seq_one_letter_code
_entity_poly.pdbx_strand_id
1 'polypeptide(L)'
;MFELNVESNTPLTPLTDVDEIALQFLTHIGYIPKGYNPKTSVVDTQDSVPYRLFMDCFVRNMKRPWLVEELAAQLRTTKPTIYRHLNKLKAVDILEEVETERDGSLKKGYRIRYGDLRKAWSFTEANVEMAMQNYRQTVDHLQKLIEEENKWQ
;
A
#
# COMPACT_ATOMS: atom_id res chain seq x y z
N MET A 1 2.96 0.32 -11.58
CA MET A 1 3.28 -1.10 -11.37
C MET A 1 2.63 -1.51 -10.07
N PHE A 2 1.84 -2.57 -10.08
CA PHE A 2 1.25 -3.12 -8.87
C PHE A 2 2.30 -4.00 -8.15
N GLU A 3 2.43 -3.86 -6.84
CA GLU A 3 3.39 -4.60 -6.03
C GLU A 3 2.84 -4.78 -4.61
N LEU A 4 2.77 -6.03 -4.14
CA LEU A 4 2.25 -6.42 -2.84
C LEU A 4 3.05 -7.63 -2.32
N ASN A 5 3.40 -7.62 -1.03
CA ASN A 5 3.86 -8.83 -0.37
C ASN A 5 2.66 -9.69 0.05
N VAL A 6 2.63 -10.94 -0.40
CA VAL A 6 1.67 -11.95 0.05
C VAL A 6 2.41 -12.93 0.96
N GLU A 7 2.06 -12.93 2.24
CA GLU A 7 2.58 -13.88 3.22
C GLU A 7 1.46 -14.60 3.95
N SER A 8 1.72 -15.86 4.34
CA SER A 8 0.81 -16.60 5.20
C SER A 8 0.81 -15.95 6.59
N ASN A 9 -0.36 -15.55 7.07
CA ASN A 9 -0.53 -14.96 8.39
C ASN A 9 -1.84 -15.40 9.05
N THR A 10 -1.90 -15.26 10.37
CA THR A 10 -3.15 -15.36 11.12
C THR A 10 -3.84 -13.99 11.07
N PRO A 11 -5.15 -13.91 10.78
CA PRO A 11 -5.87 -12.64 10.84
C PRO A 11 -5.71 -11.95 12.19
N LEU A 12 -5.45 -10.63 12.17
CA LEU A 12 -5.21 -9.81 13.36
C LEU A 12 -6.48 -9.50 14.17
N THR A 13 -7.58 -10.20 13.92
CA THR A 13 -8.89 -9.96 14.54
C THR A 13 -8.94 -10.11 16.07
N PRO A 14 -8.06 -10.89 16.74
CA PRO A 14 -8.02 -10.92 18.20
C PRO A 14 -7.40 -9.66 18.84
N LEU A 15 -6.64 -8.87 18.08
CA LEU A 15 -6.01 -7.65 18.59
C LEU A 15 -7.04 -6.52 18.69
N THR A 16 -6.85 -5.63 19.67
CA THR A 16 -7.70 -4.46 19.88
C THR A 16 -6.94 -3.14 19.76
N ASP A 17 -5.61 -3.18 19.82
CA ASP A 17 -4.76 -2.00 19.64
C ASP A 17 -4.68 -1.66 18.15
N VAL A 18 -5.20 -0.49 17.79
CA VAL A 18 -5.26 -0.01 16.40
C VAL A 18 -3.86 0.18 15.82
N ASP A 19 -2.93 0.67 16.64
CA ASP A 19 -1.58 0.98 16.18
C ASP A 19 -0.76 -0.31 16.01
N GLU A 20 -0.97 -1.31 16.88
CA GLU A 20 -0.42 -2.67 16.71
C GLU A 20 -0.93 -3.33 15.42
N ILE A 21 -2.25 -3.30 15.18
CA ILE A 21 -2.87 -3.86 13.97
C ILE A 21 -2.32 -3.16 12.72
N ALA A 22 -2.25 -1.83 12.74
CA ALA A 22 -1.77 -1.04 11.60
C ALA A 22 -0.30 -1.36 11.29
N LEU A 23 0.56 -1.43 12.30
CA LEU A 23 1.97 -1.73 12.10
C LEU A 23 2.17 -3.12 11.50
N GLN A 24 1.52 -4.14 12.07
CA GLN A 24 1.60 -5.50 11.54
C GLN A 24 1.05 -5.59 10.11
N PHE A 25 -0.11 -4.98 9.84
CA PHE A 25 -0.69 -4.93 8.50
C PHE A 25 0.24 -4.27 7.48
N LEU A 26 0.80 -3.10 7.80
CA LEU A 26 1.71 -2.37 6.91
C LEU A 26 3.02 -3.12 6.66
N THR A 27 3.47 -3.92 7.61
CA THR A 27 4.60 -4.83 7.43
C THR A 27 4.24 -6.02 6.55
N HIS A 28 3.09 -6.66 6.78
CA HIS A 28 2.63 -7.82 6.01
C HIS A 28 2.49 -7.50 4.52
N ILE A 29 1.92 -6.33 4.18
CA ILE A 29 1.73 -5.91 2.79
C ILE A 29 3.02 -5.38 2.12
N GLY A 30 4.14 -5.30 2.86
CA GLY A 30 5.43 -4.86 2.33
C GLY A 30 5.63 -3.34 2.27
N TYR A 31 4.74 -2.54 2.87
CA TYR A 31 4.88 -1.09 2.89
C TYR A 31 6.00 -0.64 3.84
N ILE A 32 6.00 -1.18 5.07
CA ILE A 32 7.05 -0.99 6.08
C ILE A 32 7.93 -2.25 6.11
N PRO A 33 9.26 -2.14 5.88
CA PRO A 33 10.16 -3.28 5.97
C PRO A 33 10.13 -3.96 7.35
N LYS A 34 10.33 -5.29 7.39
CA LYS A 34 10.58 -6.00 8.66
C LYS A 34 11.84 -5.45 9.32
N GLY A 35 11.78 -5.20 10.63
CA GLY A 35 12.89 -4.59 11.37
C GLY A 35 13.19 -3.14 10.99
N TYR A 36 12.21 -2.42 10.43
CA TYR A 36 12.36 -1.00 10.12
C TYR A 36 12.76 -0.21 11.37
N ASN A 37 13.96 0.34 11.34
CA ASN A 37 14.43 1.32 12.32
C ASN A 37 14.40 2.70 11.65
N PRO A 38 13.68 3.70 12.19
CA PRO A 38 13.69 5.05 11.64
C PRO A 38 15.13 5.56 11.49
N LYS A 39 15.54 5.95 10.27
CA LYS A 39 16.87 6.57 10.04
C LYS A 39 16.98 7.99 10.63
N THR A 40 15.89 8.49 11.22
CA THR A 40 15.74 9.78 11.87
C THR A 40 15.79 9.61 13.38
N SER A 41 15.95 10.68 14.16
CA SER A 41 16.05 10.72 15.62
C SER A 41 14.77 10.30 16.38
N VAL A 42 14.10 9.26 15.90
CA VAL A 42 12.80 8.79 16.32
C VAL A 42 12.98 7.40 16.92
N VAL A 43 12.51 7.22 18.16
CA VAL A 43 12.73 5.98 18.94
C VAL A 43 11.70 4.91 18.56
N ASP A 44 10.49 5.31 18.16
CA ASP A 44 9.37 4.41 17.87
C ASP A 44 9.02 4.41 16.37
N THR A 45 8.67 3.24 15.84
CA THR A 45 8.18 3.12 14.45
C THR A 45 6.88 3.88 14.23
N GLN A 46 6.06 4.05 15.27
CA GLN A 46 4.82 4.84 15.21
C GLN A 46 5.08 6.33 14.91
N ASP A 47 6.24 6.85 15.27
CA ASP A 47 6.63 8.24 15.00
C ASP A 47 7.27 8.41 13.60
N SER A 48 7.46 7.31 12.86
CA SER A 48 8.10 7.33 11.55
C SER A 48 7.21 7.94 10.48
N VAL A 49 7.84 8.55 9.46
CA VAL A 49 7.14 9.11 8.29
C VAL A 49 6.18 8.11 7.61
N PRO A 50 6.56 6.85 7.28
CA PRO A 50 5.62 5.93 6.64
C PRO A 50 4.39 5.64 7.51
N TYR A 51 4.59 5.39 8.80
CA TYR A 51 3.50 5.09 9.71
C TYR A 51 2.54 6.26 9.84
N ARG A 52 3.05 7.45 10.17
CA ARG A 52 2.25 8.65 10.34
C ARG A 52 1.57 9.10 9.05
N LEU A 53 2.23 8.93 7.90
CA LEU A 53 1.59 9.18 6.61
C LEU A 53 0.36 8.30 6.41
N PHE A 54 0.48 7.00 6.68
CA PHE A 54 -0.64 6.09 6.54
C PHE A 54 -1.72 6.35 7.59
N MET A 55 -1.36 6.40 8.88
CA MET A 55 -2.32 6.49 9.97
C MET A 55 -2.89 7.89 10.15
N ASP A 56 -2.04 8.90 10.36
CA ASP A 56 -2.48 10.26 10.68
C ASP A 56 -3.09 10.95 9.46
N CYS A 57 -2.45 10.82 8.31
CA CYS A 57 -2.93 11.50 7.11
C CYS A 57 -4.03 10.71 6.41
N PHE A 58 -3.87 9.41 6.15
CA PHE A 58 -4.83 8.68 5.32
C PHE A 58 -5.94 7.97 6.12
N VAL A 59 -5.62 7.07 7.03
CA VAL A 59 -6.63 6.25 7.73
C VAL A 59 -7.51 7.08 8.64
N ARG A 60 -6.93 8.00 9.43
CA ARG A 60 -7.71 8.90 10.31
C ARG A 60 -8.48 9.98 9.54
N ASN A 61 -8.17 10.20 8.25
CA ASN A 61 -8.82 11.20 7.40
C ASN A 61 -9.16 10.66 6.00
N MET A 62 -9.77 9.46 5.90
CA MET A 62 -9.89 8.70 4.63
C MET A 62 -10.49 9.49 3.46
N LYS A 63 -11.48 10.35 3.73
CA LYS A 63 -12.20 11.12 2.70
C LYS A 63 -11.46 12.37 2.24
N ARG A 64 -10.49 12.85 3.02
CA ARG A 64 -9.77 14.11 2.76
C ARG A 64 -8.73 13.91 1.66
N PRO A 65 -8.80 14.68 0.56
CA PRO A 65 -7.68 14.82 -0.36
C PRO A 65 -6.51 15.57 0.30
N TRP A 66 -5.33 14.99 0.26
CA TRP A 66 -4.09 15.59 0.74
C TRP A 66 -3.20 16.02 -0.43
N LEU A 67 -2.72 17.26 -0.41
CA LEU A 67 -1.68 17.70 -1.32
C LEU A 67 -0.30 17.25 -0.83
N VAL A 68 0.64 17.08 -1.75
CA VAL A 68 2.02 16.66 -1.42
C VAL A 68 2.71 17.68 -0.52
N GLU A 69 2.47 18.97 -0.75
CA GLU A 69 2.95 20.08 0.07
C GLU A 69 2.42 19.99 1.51
N GLU A 70 1.12 19.70 1.67
CA GLU A 70 0.48 19.56 2.98
C GLU A 70 1.08 18.38 3.75
N LEU A 71 1.27 17.23 3.08
CA LEU A 71 1.88 16.04 3.67
C LEU A 71 3.33 16.28 4.10
N ALA A 72 4.12 16.94 3.25
CA ALA A 72 5.51 17.28 3.55
C ALA A 72 5.62 18.20 4.77
N ALA A 73 4.75 19.21 4.86
CA ALA A 73 4.68 20.11 6.01
C ALA A 73 4.22 19.39 7.28
N GLN A 74 3.13 18.60 7.22
CA GLN A 74 2.55 17.88 8.35
C GLN A 74 3.54 16.86 8.96
N LEU A 75 4.28 16.16 8.10
CA LEU A 75 5.22 15.11 8.52
C LEU A 75 6.65 15.62 8.69
N ARG A 76 6.88 16.93 8.51
CA ARG A 76 8.20 17.57 8.60
C ARG A 76 9.27 16.82 7.79
N THR A 77 8.92 16.51 6.54
CA THR A 77 9.78 15.75 5.63
C THR A 77 9.79 16.38 4.24
N THR A 78 10.55 15.80 3.32
CA THR A 78 10.72 16.35 1.96
C THR A 78 9.66 15.80 1.01
N LYS A 79 9.29 16.57 -0.02
CA LYS A 79 8.38 16.09 -1.08
C LYS A 79 8.86 14.79 -1.74
N PRO A 80 10.17 14.59 -2.06
CA PRO A 80 10.66 13.31 -2.57
C PRO A 80 10.38 12.13 -1.64
N THR A 81 10.51 12.33 -0.32
CA THR A 81 10.16 11.30 0.68
C THR A 81 8.66 11.00 0.63
N ILE A 82 7.80 12.02 0.54
CA ILE A 82 6.34 11.81 0.39
C ILE A 82 6.03 11.03 -0.89
N TYR A 83 6.56 11.44 -2.04
CA TYR A 83 6.33 10.74 -3.31
C TYR A 83 6.74 9.27 -3.26
N ARG A 84 7.87 8.95 -2.62
CA ARG A 84 8.30 7.55 -2.44
C ARG A 84 7.23 6.73 -1.72
N HIS A 85 6.63 7.27 -0.66
CA HIS A 85 5.60 6.56 0.09
C HIS A 85 4.25 6.54 -0.61
N LEU A 86 3.85 7.64 -1.27
CA LEU A 86 2.65 7.66 -2.11
C LEU A 86 2.73 6.61 -3.22
N ASN A 87 3.88 6.48 -3.87
CA ASN A 87 4.07 5.49 -4.94
C ASN A 87 3.93 4.06 -4.42
N LYS A 88 4.46 3.74 -3.23
CA LYS A 88 4.28 2.41 -2.61
C LYS A 88 2.81 2.13 -2.28
N LEU A 89 2.10 3.07 -1.67
CA LEU A 89 0.69 2.89 -1.34
C LEU A 89 -0.19 2.81 -2.61
N LYS A 90 0.15 3.57 -3.66
CA LYS A 90 -0.49 3.42 -4.97
C LYS A 90 -0.18 2.06 -5.62
N ALA A 91 1.01 1.51 -5.42
CA ALA A 91 1.39 0.21 -5.97
C ALA A 91 0.57 -0.94 -5.36
N VAL A 92 0.05 -0.81 -4.14
CA VAL A 92 -0.92 -1.76 -3.56
C VAL A 92 -2.38 -1.40 -3.85
N ASP A 93 -2.62 -0.36 -4.65
CA ASP A 93 -3.93 0.12 -5.11
C ASP A 93 -4.90 0.69 -4.05
N ILE A 94 -4.36 1.10 -2.88
CA ILE A 94 -5.19 1.61 -1.78
C ILE A 94 -5.44 3.13 -1.84
N LEU A 95 -4.61 3.86 -2.60
CA LEU A 95 -4.75 5.31 -2.78
C LEU A 95 -5.29 5.64 -4.17
N GLU A 96 -6.11 6.66 -4.24
CA GLU A 96 -6.54 7.29 -5.49
C GLU A 96 -6.03 8.73 -5.59
N GLU A 97 -5.92 9.21 -6.83
CA GLU A 97 -5.63 10.59 -7.15
C GLU A 97 -6.94 11.31 -7.46
N VAL A 98 -7.15 12.46 -6.84
CA VAL A 98 -8.37 13.26 -7.02
C VAL A 98 -8.00 14.73 -7.23
N GLU A 99 -8.80 15.43 -8.04
CA GLU A 99 -8.71 16.87 -8.10
C GLU A 99 -9.37 17.48 -6.87
N THR A 100 -8.69 18.45 -6.26
CA THR A 100 -9.20 19.22 -5.13
C THR A 100 -8.91 20.69 -5.35
N GLU A 101 -9.87 21.55 -5.07
CA GLU A 101 -9.66 22.99 -5.13
C GLU A 101 -8.89 23.46 -3.88
N ARG A 102 -7.82 24.22 -4.11
CA ARG A 102 -7.00 24.87 -3.08
C ARG A 102 -6.54 26.22 -3.61
N ASP A 103 -6.81 27.26 -2.83
CA ASP A 103 -6.43 28.64 -3.16
C ASP A 103 -6.95 29.10 -4.54
N GLY A 104 -8.17 28.68 -4.92
CA GLY A 104 -8.78 29.00 -6.21
C GLY A 104 -8.17 28.28 -7.41
N SER A 105 -7.35 27.25 -7.18
CA SER A 105 -6.77 26.41 -8.25
C SER A 105 -7.06 24.93 -8.01
N LEU A 106 -7.36 24.20 -9.09
CA LEU A 106 -7.48 22.74 -9.05
C LEU A 106 -6.07 22.15 -8.90
N LYS A 107 -5.86 21.41 -7.81
CA LYS A 107 -4.62 20.73 -7.50
C LYS A 107 -4.87 19.23 -7.35
N LYS A 108 -3.83 18.46 -7.62
CA LYS A 108 -3.84 17.00 -7.49
C LYS A 108 -3.62 16.60 -6.03
N GLY A 109 -4.63 15.97 -5.44
CA GLY A 109 -4.59 15.40 -4.10
C GLY A 109 -4.60 13.87 -4.11
N TYR A 110 -4.26 13.29 -2.97
CA TYR A 110 -4.25 11.86 -2.71
C TYR A 110 -5.16 11.54 -1.53
N ARG A 111 -5.91 10.44 -1.61
CA ARG A 111 -6.70 9.94 -0.47
C ARG A 111 -6.85 8.42 -0.54
N ILE A 112 -7.38 7.82 0.52
CA ILE A 112 -7.83 6.43 0.48
C ILE A 112 -8.88 6.31 -0.62
N ARG A 113 -8.75 5.29 -1.47
CA ARG A 113 -9.67 5.02 -2.57
C ARG A 113 -11.12 4.97 -2.05
N TYR A 114 -12.01 5.75 -2.67
CA TYR A 114 -13.41 5.96 -2.22
C TYR A 114 -13.61 6.49 -0.78
N GLY A 115 -12.54 6.90 -0.10
CA GLY A 115 -12.58 7.29 1.31
C GLY A 115 -13.02 6.18 2.26
N ASP A 116 -12.75 4.91 1.89
CA ASP A 116 -13.14 3.71 2.63
C ASP A 116 -12.05 2.64 2.45
N LEU A 117 -11.36 2.28 3.54
CA LEU A 117 -10.25 1.34 3.48
C LEU A 117 -10.67 -0.08 3.05
N ARG A 118 -11.89 -0.52 3.38
CA ARG A 118 -12.40 -1.84 2.96
C ARG A 118 -12.65 -1.87 1.46
N LYS A 119 -13.26 -0.81 0.92
CA LYS A 119 -13.44 -0.68 -0.53
C LYS A 119 -12.13 -0.52 -1.25
N ALA A 120 -11.16 0.20 -0.67
CA ALA A 120 -9.82 0.28 -1.24
C ALA A 120 -9.18 -1.12 -1.32
N TRP A 121 -9.28 -1.91 -0.25
CA TRP A 121 -8.72 -3.25 -0.17
C TRP A 121 -9.32 -4.24 -1.18
N SER A 122 -10.61 -4.13 -1.51
CA SER A 122 -11.20 -5.03 -2.53
C SER A 122 -10.56 -4.87 -3.93
N PHE A 123 -9.96 -3.71 -4.23
CA PHE A 123 -9.19 -3.53 -5.47
C PHE A 123 -7.83 -4.22 -5.38
N THR A 124 -7.18 -4.14 -4.22
CA THR A 124 -5.95 -4.91 -3.95
C THR A 124 -6.22 -6.41 -4.15
N GLU A 125 -7.31 -6.94 -3.59
CA GLU A 125 -7.71 -8.34 -3.75
C GLU A 125 -7.96 -8.72 -5.21
N ALA A 126 -8.73 -7.91 -5.94
CA ALA A 126 -9.00 -8.16 -7.36
C ALA A 126 -7.73 -8.18 -8.22
N ASN A 127 -6.76 -7.28 -7.95
CA ASN A 127 -5.48 -7.27 -8.65
C ASN A 127 -4.63 -8.51 -8.32
N VAL A 128 -4.62 -8.96 -7.06
CA VAL A 128 -3.91 -10.18 -6.65
C VAL A 128 -4.55 -11.41 -7.30
N GLU A 129 -5.87 -11.51 -7.30
CA GLU A 129 -6.59 -12.62 -7.92
C GLU A 129 -6.27 -12.70 -9.42
N MET A 130 -6.33 -11.58 -10.12
CA MET A 130 -5.97 -11.50 -11.53
C MET A 130 -4.51 -11.93 -11.78
N ALA A 131 -3.57 -11.48 -10.96
CA ALA A 131 -2.16 -11.87 -11.07
C ALA A 131 -1.98 -13.38 -10.88
N MET A 132 -2.63 -13.96 -9.87
CA MET A 132 -2.57 -15.40 -9.59
C MET A 132 -3.22 -16.24 -10.69
N GLN A 133 -4.33 -15.77 -11.29
CA GLN A 133 -4.94 -16.41 -12.45
C GLN A 133 -3.97 -16.44 -13.65
N ASN A 134 -3.27 -15.34 -13.91
CA ASN A 134 -2.26 -15.28 -14.98
C ASN A 134 -1.06 -16.21 -14.71
N TYR A 135 -0.60 -16.30 -13.46
CA TYR A 135 0.45 -17.25 -13.09
C TYR A 135 -0.01 -18.70 -13.26
N ARG A 136 -1.25 -19.02 -12.87
CA ARG A 136 -1.83 -20.34 -13.08
C ARG A 136 -1.81 -20.73 -14.56
N GLN A 137 -2.29 -19.85 -15.46
CA GLN A 137 -2.28 -20.11 -16.90
C GLN A 137 -0.85 -20.33 -17.43
N THR A 138 0.12 -19.55 -16.95
CA THR A 138 1.53 -19.71 -17.30
C THR A 138 2.07 -21.07 -16.88
N VAL A 139 1.80 -21.50 -15.64
CA VAL A 139 2.24 -22.79 -15.10
C VAL A 139 1.60 -23.96 -15.86
N ASP A 140 0.29 -23.89 -16.12
CA ASP A 140 -0.42 -24.92 -16.87
C ASP A 140 0.14 -25.04 -18.30
N HIS A 141 0.44 -23.90 -18.94
CA HIS A 141 1.06 -23.90 -20.27
C HIS A 141 2.48 -24.49 -20.25
N LEU A 142 3.30 -24.12 -19.26
CA LEU A 142 4.65 -24.66 -19.08
C LEU A 142 4.62 -26.18 -18.91
N GLN A 143 3.74 -26.70 -18.04
CA GLN A 143 3.56 -28.14 -17.84
C GLN A 143 3.21 -28.85 -19.15
N LYS A 144 2.27 -28.30 -19.91
CA LYS A 144 1.86 -28.86 -21.20
C LYS A 144 3.03 -28.97 -22.18
N LEU A 145 3.88 -27.95 -22.29
CA LEU A 145 5.04 -27.97 -23.19
C LEU A 145 6.05 -29.05 -22.80
N ILE A 146 6.33 -29.21 -21.51
CA ILE A 146 7.23 -30.26 -21.01
C ILE A 146 6.67 -31.66 -21.29
N GLU A 147 5.37 -31.88 -21.12
CA GLU A 147 4.72 -33.15 -21.46
C GLU A 147 4.76 -33.46 -22.96
N GLU A 148 4.65 -32.44 -23.81
CA GLU A 148 4.75 -32.60 -25.26
C GLU A 148 6.18 -32.96 -25.67
N GLU A 149 7.20 -32.33 -25.08
CA GLU A 149 8.62 -32.66 -25.32
C GLU A 149 8.95 -34.11 -24.92
N ASN A 150 8.48 -34.54 -23.75
CA ASN A 150 8.74 -35.89 -23.24
C ASN A 150 8.04 -37.01 -24.03
N LYS A 151 7.03 -36.71 -24.87
CA LYS A 151 6.37 -37.71 -25.73
C LYS A 151 7.23 -38.11 -26.94
N TRP A 152 8.25 -37.33 -27.27
CA TRP A 152 9.14 -37.56 -28.41
C TRP A 152 10.55 -38.02 -27.99
N GLN A 153 10.77 -38.27 -26.70
CA GLN A 153 11.94 -38.93 -26.14
C GLN A 153 11.64 -40.40 -25.83
#